data_AF-A0AAD6TT44-F1
#
_entry.id   AF-A0AAD6TT44-F1
#
_cell.length_a   1.000
_cell.length_b   1.000
_cell.length_c   1.000
_cell.angle_alpha   90.00
_cell.angle_beta   90.00
_cell.angle_gamma   90.00
#
_symmetry.space_group_name_H-M   'P 1'
#
loop_
_entity.id
_entity.type
_entity.pdbx_description
1 polymer ?
#
loop_
_entity_poly.entity_id
_entity_poly.type
_entity_poly.pdbx_seq_one_letter_code
_entity_poly.pdbx_strand_id
1 'polypeptide(L)'
;MVSFQCHACQDTVKKPKLDQHYNRCYAGFDCIDCSKTFNSPAEFKTHTQCISEAEKYEKSVYKGARIVCLFRRLFSAHRDGL
;
A
#
# COMPACT_ATOMS: atom_id res chain seq x y z
N MET A 1 19.16 -9.65 0.67
CA MET A 1 19.21 -8.24 1.14
C MET A 1 18.39 -7.41 0.18
N VAL A 2 17.45 -6.59 0.66
CA VAL A 2 16.55 -5.82 -0.22
C VAL A 2 17.24 -4.57 -0.78
N SER A 3 16.95 -4.24 -2.03
CA SER A 3 17.48 -3.08 -2.76
C SER A 3 16.38 -2.08 -3.03
N PHE A 4 16.65 -0.80 -2.78
CA PHE A 4 15.73 0.30 -3.02
C PHE A 4 16.29 1.25 -4.07
N GLN A 5 15.41 1.87 -4.84
CA GLN A 5 15.71 2.89 -5.83
C GLN A 5 15.24 4.25 -5.32
N CYS A 6 16.12 5.24 -5.30
CA CYS A 6 15.79 6.63 -5.00
C CYS A 6 15.12 7.33 -6.19
N HIS A 7 13.97 7.97 -5.99
CA HIS A 7 13.29 8.70 -7.09
C HIS A 7 13.98 10.03 -7.45
N ALA A 8 14.71 10.66 -6.52
CA ALA A 8 15.38 11.94 -6.76
C ALA A 8 16.73 11.82 -7.50
N CYS A 9 17.38 10.68 -7.34
CA CYS A 9 18.77 10.49 -7.73
C CYS A 9 19.00 9.23 -8.56
N GLN A 10 17.96 8.41 -8.74
CA GLN A 10 18.00 7.14 -9.47
C GLN A 10 19.16 6.22 -9.05
N ASP A 11 19.63 6.32 -7.80
CA ASP A 11 20.67 5.47 -7.25
C ASP A 11 20.07 4.25 -6.52
N THR A 12 20.75 3.10 -6.61
CA THR A 12 20.33 1.84 -5.99
C THR A 12 20.98 1.69 -4.61
N VAL A 13 20.19 1.85 -3.56
CA VAL A 13 20.65 1.90 -2.18
C VAL A 13 20.25 0.63 -1.43
N LYS A 14 21.21 0.04 -0.70
CA LYS A 14 20.97 -1.10 0.18
C LYS A 14 20.48 -0.64 1.56
N LYS A 15 19.69 -1.47 2.23
CA LYS A 15 19.12 -1.23 3.59
C LYS A 15 20.04 -0.50 4.60
N PRO A 16 21.31 -0.89 4.84
CA PRO A 16 22.15 -0.21 5.84
C PRO A 16 22.50 1.25 5.47
N LYS A 17 22.50 1.59 4.18
CA LYS A 17 22.78 2.95 3.68
C LYS A 17 21.53 3.75 3.37
N LEU A 18 20.36 3.13 3.44
CA LEU A 18 19.08 3.76 3.10
C LEU A 18 18.73 4.90 4.06
N ASP A 19 18.95 4.70 5.37
CA ASP A 19 18.67 5.74 6.38
C ASP A 19 19.53 6.98 6.15
N GLN A 20 20.84 6.79 5.94
CA GLN A 20 21.75 7.89 5.61
C GLN A 20 21.37 8.59 4.29
N HIS A 21 20.95 7.82 3.29
CA HIS A 21 20.54 8.36 2.00
C HIS A 21 19.24 9.18 2.08
N TYR A 22 18.27 8.72 2.89
CA TYR A 22 17.02 9.45 3.12
C TYR A 22 17.27 10.84 3.73
N ASN A 23 18.19 10.93 4.71
CA ASN A 23 18.60 12.20 5.32
C ASN A 23 19.26 13.18 4.34
N ARG A 24 19.71 12.69 3.17
CA ARG A 24 20.30 13.53 2.11
C ARG A 24 19.29 13.91 1.04
N CYS A 25 18.49 12.94 0.57
CA CYS A 25 17.62 13.12 -0.59
C CYS A 25 16.17 13.51 -0.24
N TYR A 26 15.69 13.21 0.97
CA TYR A 26 14.31 13.48 1.41
C TYR A 26 13.24 13.05 0.39
N ALA A 27 13.52 12.00 -0.37
CA ALA A 27 12.71 11.55 -1.49
C ALA A 27 12.07 10.19 -1.19
N GLY A 28 11.08 9.83 -2.01
CA GLY A 28 10.49 8.50 -2.02
C GLY A 28 11.46 7.45 -2.54
N PHE A 29 11.25 6.22 -2.10
CA PHE A 29 12.00 5.05 -2.53
C PHE A 29 11.09 3.97 -3.09
N ASP A 30 11.55 3.30 -4.13
CA ASP A 30 10.88 2.17 -4.73
C ASP A 30 11.66 0.89 -4.45
N CYS A 31 10.99 -0.12 -3.94
CA CYS A 31 11.57 -1.45 -3.84
C CYS A 31 11.65 -2.06 -5.24
N ILE A 32 12.86 -2.39 -5.70
CA ILE A 32 13.08 -2.87 -7.08
C ILE A 32 12.56 -4.31 -7.24
N ASP A 33 12.55 -5.07 -6.16
CA ASP A 33 12.13 -6.48 -6.15
C ASP A 33 10.60 -6.65 -6.15
N CYS A 34 9.91 -5.74 -5.46
CA CYS A 34 8.47 -5.80 -5.23
C CYS A 34 7.69 -4.66 -5.90
N SER A 35 8.38 -3.78 -6.61
CA SER A 35 7.86 -2.58 -7.30
C SER A 35 6.90 -1.75 -6.43
N LYS A 36 7.14 -1.72 -5.10
CA LYS A 36 6.33 -0.98 -4.15
C LYS A 36 6.99 0.36 -3.85
N THR A 37 6.23 1.43 -4.03
CA THR A 37 6.66 2.79 -3.73
C THR A 37 6.42 3.13 -2.27
N PHE A 38 7.42 3.74 -1.64
CA PHE A 38 7.40 4.17 -0.25
C PHE A 38 7.70 5.67 -0.19
N ASN A 39 6.73 6.46 0.28
CA ASN A 39 6.87 7.90 0.43
C ASN A 39 7.23 8.32 1.86
N SER A 40 7.14 7.42 2.83
CA SER A 40 7.36 7.69 4.24
C SER A 40 8.47 6.80 4.83
N PRO A 41 9.26 7.33 5.78
CA PRO A 41 10.39 6.62 6.36
C PRO A 41 10.02 5.46 7.28
N ALA A 42 8.79 5.45 7.80
CA ALA A 42 8.28 4.33 8.58
C ALA A 42 8.13 3.06 7.72
N GLU A 43 7.67 3.20 6.48
CA GLU A 43 7.27 2.07 5.64
C GLU A 43 8.47 1.31 5.05
N PHE A 44 9.50 2.01 4.56
CA PHE A 44 10.68 1.33 4.03
C PHE A 44 11.59 0.77 5.14
N LYS A 45 11.50 1.29 6.38
CA LYS A 45 12.21 0.73 7.54
C LYS A 45 11.66 -0.63 7.92
N THR A 46 10.34 -0.78 7.97
CA THR A 46 9.65 -2.04 8.25
C THR A 46 9.70 -3.02 7.07
N HIS A 47 9.91 -2.54 5.84
CA HIS A 47 10.04 -3.37 4.64
C HIS A 47 11.35 -4.19 4.60
N THR A 48 11.39 -5.32 5.28
CA THR A 48 12.58 -6.20 5.41
C THR A 48 12.51 -7.44 4.53
N GLN A 49 11.32 -7.85 4.14
CA GLN A 49 11.05 -8.98 3.26
C GLN A 49 10.08 -8.49 2.17
N CYS A 50 10.46 -8.66 0.91
CA CYS A 50 9.52 -8.45 -0.17
C CYS A 50 8.45 -9.53 -0.07
N ILE A 51 7.20 -9.12 0.10
CA ILE A 51 6.06 -10.01 -0.07
C ILE A 51 6.01 -10.39 -1.55
N SER A 52 6.60 -11.53 -1.89
CA SER A 52 6.43 -12.15 -3.19
C SER A 52 4.95 -12.47 -3.41
N GLU A 53 4.53 -12.51 -4.68
CA GLU A 53 3.15 -12.59 -5.17
C GLU A 53 2.12 -13.40 -4.35
N ALA A 54 2.53 -14.45 -3.63
CA ALA A 54 1.67 -15.31 -2.83
C ALA A 54 0.73 -14.55 -1.87
N GLU A 55 1.23 -13.56 -1.12
CA GLU A 55 0.41 -12.83 -0.15
C GLU A 55 -0.54 -11.79 -0.79
N LYS A 56 -0.32 -11.44 -2.07
CA LYS A 56 -1.22 -10.53 -2.83
C LYS A 56 -2.49 -11.27 -3.29
N TYR A 57 -2.38 -12.55 -3.65
CA TYR A 57 -3.50 -13.35 -4.16
C TYR A 57 -4.44 -13.88 -3.06
N GLU A 58 -4.00 -13.96 -1.81
CA GLU A 58 -4.86 -14.42 -0.69
C GLU A 58 -5.85 -13.37 -0.19
N LYS A 59 -5.68 -12.09 -0.56
CA LYS A 59 -6.59 -11.00 -0.15
C LYS A 59 -7.78 -10.80 -1.10
N SER A 60 -7.73 -11.42 -2.28
CA SER A 60 -8.76 -11.26 -3.33
C SER A 60 -9.87 -12.31 -3.32
N VAL A 61 -9.83 -13.34 -2.46
CA VAL A 61 -10.78 -14.47 -2.54
C VAL A 61 -11.95 -14.41 -1.54
N TYR A 62 -12.01 -13.48 -0.58
CA TYR A 62 -13.18 -13.40 0.33
C TYR A 62 -13.71 -11.97 0.55
N LYS A 63 -14.45 -11.46 -0.44
CA LYS A 63 -15.60 -10.56 -0.19
C LYS A 63 -16.90 -11.33 -0.41
N GLY A 64 -17.09 -12.35 0.42
CA GLY A 64 -18.35 -13.08 0.56
C GLY A 64 -19.08 -12.68 1.85
N ALA A 65 -19.38 -11.39 2.04
CA ALA A 65 -20.26 -10.97 3.13
C ALA A 65 -21.71 -11.27 2.70
N ARG A 66 -22.15 -12.45 3.12
CA ARG A 66 -23.49 -13.00 2.95
C ARG A 66 -24.55 -12.02 3.47
N ILE A 67 -25.54 -11.75 2.62
CA ILE A 67 -26.79 -11.06 2.96
C ILE A 67 -27.44 -11.74 4.18
N VAL A 68 -27.93 -10.92 5.13
CA VAL A 68 -29.30 -10.95 5.71
C VAL A 68 -29.30 -10.22 7.06
N CYS A 69 -30.31 -9.35 7.25
CA CYS A 69 -30.77 -8.69 8.49
C CYS A 69 -30.52 -7.18 8.68
N LEU A 70 -30.96 -6.35 7.72
CA LEU A 70 -31.62 -5.09 8.13
C LEU A 70 -32.86 -4.80 7.28
N PHE A 71 -33.79 -5.75 7.33
CA PHE A 71 -35.19 -5.42 7.15
C PHE A 71 -35.55 -4.44 8.28
N ARG A 72 -36.10 -3.26 7.93
CA ARG A 72 -37.18 -2.53 8.64
C ARG A 72 -36.91 -1.02 8.78
N ARG A 73 -37.69 -0.27 7.99
CA ARG A 73 -38.21 1.11 8.20
C ARG A 73 -37.40 2.28 7.62
N LEU A 74 -37.77 2.69 6.40
CA LEU A 74 -38.46 3.98 6.14
C LEU A 74 -38.84 4.06 4.64
N PHE A 75 -39.79 3.23 4.20
CA PHE A 75 -41.06 3.75 3.68
C PHE A 75 -41.49 5.07 4.35
N SER A 76 -41.41 6.20 3.65
CA SER A 76 -42.21 7.45 3.78
C SER A 76 -41.36 8.69 3.43
N ALA A 77 -41.43 9.15 2.18
CA ALA A 77 -41.63 10.58 1.83
C ALA A 77 -41.40 10.83 0.33
N HIS A 78 -42.43 11.37 -0.34
CA HIS A 78 -42.37 12.21 -1.55
C HIS A 78 -41.84 11.55 -2.85
N ARG A 79 -42.63 11.23 -3.89
CA ARG A 79 -43.70 11.99 -4.59
C ARG A 79 -43.32 13.45 -4.86
N ASP A 80 -43.62 13.94 -6.06
CA ASP A 80 -43.32 15.27 -6.63
C ASP A 80 -41.91 15.38 -7.25
N GLY A 81 -41.73 15.64 -8.53
CA GLY A 81 -42.68 15.96 -9.58
C GLY A 81 -41.96 16.29 -10.89
N LEU A 82 -42.70 16.04 -11.98
CA LEU A 82 -42.61 16.58 -13.35
C LEU A 82 -41.27 16.50 -14.11
#